data_AF-A0A2T5IE25-F1
#
_entry.id   AF-A0A2T5IE25-F1
#
_cell.length_a   1.000
_cell.length_b   1.000
_cell.length_c   1.000
_cell.angle_alpha   90.00
_cell.angle_beta   90.00
_cell.angle_gamma   90.00
#
_symmetry.space_group_name_H-M   'P 1'
#
loop_
_entity.id
_entity.type
_entity.pdbx_description
1 polymer ?
#
loop_
_entity_poly.entity_id
_entity_poly.type
_entity_poly.pdbx_seq_one_letter_code
_entity_poly.pdbx_strand_id
1 'polypeptide(L)'
;MISLSDCPKFQSCNAPVCPLDPVWARRFNHKEDSTCFYLSESVKRGSQALFEGAGLEELGEVIHRISPAIATRHSRIQRALERAKQTGSRMARLVKRCQEADHE
;
A
#
# COMPACT_ATOMS: atom_id res chain seq x y z
N MET A 1 -16.03 0.95 -4.61
CA MET A 1 -14.87 0.78 -5.51
C MET A 1 -13.98 2.00 -5.32
N ILE A 2 -12.96 1.83 -4.48
CA ILE A 2 -11.97 2.85 -4.17
C ILE A 2 -11.19 3.29 -5.42
N SER A 3 -10.90 4.59 -5.50
CA SER A 3 -10.20 5.26 -6.60
C SER A 3 -8.89 5.90 -6.13
N LEU A 4 -8.10 6.45 -7.05
CA LEU A 4 -6.81 7.07 -6.74
C LEU A 4 -6.92 8.18 -5.67
N SER A 5 -7.95 9.03 -5.74
CA SER A 5 -8.15 10.16 -4.83
C SER A 5 -8.50 9.74 -3.40
N ASP A 6 -9.02 8.52 -3.23
CA ASP A 6 -9.40 7.98 -1.92
C ASP A 6 -8.18 7.45 -1.14
N CYS A 7 -7.03 7.32 -1.81
CA CYS A 7 -5.79 6.95 -1.14
C CYS A 7 -5.34 8.08 -0.19
N PRO A 8 -5.11 7.81 1.11
CA PRO A 8 -4.70 8.85 2.06
C PRO A 8 -3.36 9.51 1.74
N LYS A 9 -2.57 8.89 0.86
CA LYS A 9 -1.29 9.44 0.40
C LYS A 9 -1.38 10.11 -0.96
N PHE A 10 -2.53 10.14 -1.63
CA PHE A 10 -2.67 10.58 -3.03
C PHE A 10 -1.92 11.89 -3.33
N GLN A 11 -2.18 12.95 -2.55
CA GLN A 11 -1.57 14.27 -2.75
C GLN A 11 -0.05 14.32 -2.55
N SER A 12 0.51 13.39 -1.78
CA SER A 12 1.95 13.34 -1.45
C SER A 12 2.66 12.14 -2.10
N CYS A 13 1.94 11.35 -2.89
CA CYS A 13 2.47 10.11 -3.45
C CYS A 13 3.30 10.41 -4.69
N ASN A 14 4.50 9.83 -4.74
CA ASN A 14 5.39 9.91 -5.90
C ASN A 14 5.69 8.52 -6.50
N ALA A 15 4.91 7.49 -6.15
CA ALA A 15 5.11 6.15 -6.68
C ALA A 15 4.48 6.05 -8.09
N PRO A 16 5.28 5.79 -9.14
CA PRO A 16 4.78 5.75 -10.53
C PRO A 16 3.95 4.49 -10.83
N VAL A 17 4.13 3.43 -10.03
CA VAL A 17 3.33 2.21 -10.11
C VAL A 17 2.41 2.19 -8.90
N CYS A 18 1.16 2.58 -9.11
CA CYS A 18 0.12 2.60 -8.10
C CYS A 18 -0.84 1.42 -8.30
N PRO A 19 -1.17 0.65 -7.25
CA PRO A 19 -2.15 -0.43 -7.34
C PRO A 19 -3.56 0.07 -7.74
N LEU A 20 -3.92 1.31 -7.39
CA LEU A 20 -5.21 1.89 -7.77
C LEU A 20 -5.22 2.49 -9.18
N ASP A 21 -4.07 2.60 -9.87
CA ASP A 21 -4.00 3.11 -11.23
C ASP A 21 -4.35 1.99 -12.22
N PRO A 22 -5.47 2.05 -12.97
CA PRO A 22 -5.86 0.99 -13.90
C PRO A 22 -4.82 0.68 -14.98
N VAL A 23 -3.92 1.63 -15.28
CA VAL A 23 -2.87 1.47 -16.29
C VAL A 23 -1.49 1.16 -15.70
N TRP A 24 -1.43 0.72 -14.43
CA TRP A 24 -0.17 0.39 -13.73
C TRP A 24 0.77 -0.51 -14.55
N ALA A 25 0.24 -1.46 -15.32
CA ALA A 25 1.02 -2.42 -16.09
C ALA A 25 1.83 -1.79 -17.25
N ARG A 26 1.41 -0.59 -17.68
CA ARG A 26 2.06 0.22 -18.73
C ARG A 26 3.03 1.25 -18.16
N ARG A 27 3.04 1.45 -16.84
CA ARG A 27 3.94 2.41 -16.17
C ARG A 27 5.35 1.85 -16.09
N PHE A 28 6.34 2.73 -16.14
CA PHE A 28 7.74 2.37 -15.91
C PHE A 28 8.10 2.61 -14.44
N ASN A 29 9.02 1.80 -13.92
CA ASN A 29 9.60 1.95 -12.58
C ASN A 29 11.12 2.03 -12.72
N HIS A 30 11.65 3.25 -12.66
CA HIS A 30 13.06 3.60 -12.72
C HIS A 30 13.77 3.37 -11.38
N LYS A 31 15.10 3.50 -11.40
CA LYS A 31 15.95 3.22 -10.23
C LYS A 31 15.78 4.24 -9.08
N GLU A 32 15.26 5.42 -9.35
CA GLU A 32 15.06 6.47 -8.34
C GLU A 32 13.63 6.50 -7.83
N ASP A 33 12.73 5.81 -8.52
CA ASP A 33 11.32 5.78 -8.18
C ASP A 33 11.05 5.06 -6.88
N SER A 34 10.14 5.65 -6.10
CA SER A 34 9.64 5.07 -4.88
C SER A 34 8.71 3.88 -5.18
N THR A 35 8.67 2.92 -4.26
CA THR A 35 7.64 1.87 -4.26
C THR A 35 6.44 2.39 -3.50
N CYS A 36 5.23 2.08 -3.97
CA CYS A 36 3.99 2.45 -3.29
C CYS A 36 4.04 2.02 -1.81
N PHE A 37 3.70 2.96 -0.92
CA PHE A 37 3.71 2.74 0.52
C PHE A 37 2.78 1.59 0.92
N TYR A 38 1.51 1.66 0.54
CA TYR A 38 0.52 0.65 0.92
C TYR A 38 0.77 -0.71 0.27
N LEU A 39 1.33 -0.75 -0.95
CA LEU A 39 1.80 -1.99 -1.55
C LEU A 39 2.91 -2.66 -0.71
N SER A 40 3.82 -1.85 -0.17
CA SER A 40 4.89 -2.34 0.72
C SER A 40 4.34 -2.82 2.08
N GLU A 41 3.30 -2.17 2.58
CA GLU A 41 2.67 -2.55 3.85
C GLU A 41 1.77 -3.80 3.70
N SER A 42 1.19 -4.04 2.51
CA SER A 42 0.31 -5.19 2.27
C SER A 42 1.01 -6.53 2.39
N VAL A 43 2.32 -6.59 2.14
CA VAL A 43 3.09 -7.84 2.24
C VAL A 43 3.62 -8.14 3.64
N LYS A 44 3.44 -7.22 4.60
CA LYS A 44 3.94 -7.40 5.96
C LYS A 44 3.06 -8.36 6.76
N ARG A 45 3.64 -9.01 7.76
CA ARG A 45 2.91 -9.91 8.65
C ARG A 45 1.78 -9.15 9.36
N GLY A 46 0.56 -9.69 9.30
CA GLY A 46 -0.62 -9.07 9.90
C GLY A 46 -1.15 -7.85 9.15
N SER A 47 -0.77 -7.67 7.87
CA SER A 47 -1.20 -6.54 7.05
C SER A 47 -2.72 -6.37 7.04
N GLN A 48 -3.51 -7.43 6.87
CA GLN A 48 -4.97 -7.35 6.86
C GLN A 48 -5.53 -6.61 8.09
N ALA A 49 -5.19 -7.05 9.30
CA ALA A 49 -5.62 -6.40 10.54
C ALA A 49 -5.13 -4.94 10.67
N LEU A 50 -3.96 -4.64 10.10
CA LEU A 50 -3.42 -3.27 10.08
C LEU A 50 -4.18 -2.34 9.13
N PHE A 51 -4.64 -2.85 7.98
CA PHE A 51 -5.49 -2.09 7.06
C PHE A 51 -6.88 -1.88 7.65
N GLU A 52 -7.47 -2.94 8.23
CA GLU A 52 -8.76 -2.88 8.92
C GLU A 52 -8.74 -1.87 10.08
N GLY A 53 -7.78 -2.00 11.01
CA GLY A 53 -7.65 -1.08 12.14
C GLY A 53 -7.30 0.37 11.75
N ALA A 54 -6.90 0.61 10.50
CA ALA A 54 -6.68 1.95 9.95
C ALA A 54 -7.87 2.48 9.13
N GLY A 55 -8.97 1.74 9.03
CA GLY A 55 -10.12 2.09 8.18
C GLY A 55 -9.82 2.03 6.68
N LEU A 56 -8.84 1.23 6.27
CA LEU A 56 -8.36 1.11 4.89
C LEU A 56 -8.58 -0.30 4.32
N GLU A 57 -9.62 -0.99 4.78
CA GLU A 57 -9.92 -2.37 4.38
C GLU A 57 -10.07 -2.51 2.86
N GLU A 58 -10.94 -1.71 2.22
CA GLU A 58 -11.17 -1.76 0.77
C GLU A 58 -9.86 -1.50 -0.02
N LEU A 59 -9.03 -0.57 0.44
CA LEU A 59 -7.71 -0.33 -0.14
C LEU A 59 -6.80 -1.57 -0.01
N GLY A 60 -6.77 -2.16 1.17
CA GLY A 60 -6.00 -3.35 1.49
C GLY A 60 -6.39 -4.54 0.62
N GLU A 61 -7.69 -4.77 0.41
CA GLU A 61 -8.21 -5.84 -0.44
C GLU A 61 -7.80 -5.67 -1.90
N VAL A 62 -7.99 -4.46 -2.46
CA VAL A 62 -7.60 -4.17 -3.84
C VAL A 62 -6.11 -4.42 -4.03
N ILE A 63 -5.28 -3.94 -3.11
CA ILE A 63 -3.82 -4.11 -3.17
C ILE A 63 -3.44 -5.59 -3.06
N HIS A 64 -4.00 -6.35 -2.12
CA HIS A 64 -3.70 -7.78 -1.97
C HIS A 64 -4.00 -8.57 -3.24
N ARG A 65 -5.14 -8.27 -3.89
CA ARG A 65 -5.56 -8.93 -5.12
C ARG A 65 -4.58 -8.73 -6.27
N ILE A 66 -4.03 -7.52 -6.43
CA ILE A 66 -3.21 -7.17 -7.60
C ILE A 66 -1.71 -7.17 -7.34
N SER A 67 -1.28 -7.16 -6.08
CA SER A 67 0.13 -7.17 -5.68
C SER A 67 0.95 -8.29 -6.35
N PRO A 68 0.46 -9.54 -6.47
CA PRO A 68 1.19 -10.59 -7.18
C PRO A 68 1.45 -10.25 -8.66
N ALA A 69 0.48 -9.66 -9.34
CA ALA A 69 0.63 -9.27 -10.75
C ALA A 69 1.63 -8.12 -10.92
N ILE A 70 1.59 -7.12 -10.02
CA ILE A 70 2.56 -6.01 -10.00
C ILE A 70 3.97 -6.54 -9.72
N ALA A 71 4.14 -7.42 -8.74
CA ALA A 71 5.43 -8.00 -8.39
C ALA A 71 6.03 -8.81 -9.56
N THR A 72 5.22 -9.63 -10.23
CA THR A 72 5.67 -10.38 -11.42
C THR A 72 6.11 -9.44 -12.56
N ARG A 73 5.37 -8.35 -12.78
CA ARG A 73 5.67 -7.40 -13.86
C ARG A 73 6.90 -6.53 -13.57
N HIS A 74 7.11 -6.16 -12.31
CA HIS A 74 8.14 -5.20 -11.91
C HIS A 74 9.10 -5.81 -10.89
N SER A 75 10.19 -6.42 -11.37
CA SER A 75 11.20 -7.11 -10.54
C SER A 75 11.80 -6.24 -9.44
N ARG A 76 11.93 -4.93 -9.67
CA ARG A 76 12.39 -3.98 -8.64
C ARG A 76 11.38 -3.83 -7.50
N ILE A 77 10.10 -3.72 -7.85
CA ILE A 77 9.01 -3.68 -6.87
C ILE A 77 9.00 -5.01 -6.11
N GLN A 78 9.05 -6.15 -6.79
CA GLN A 78 9.15 -7.46 -6.14
C GLN A 78 10.26 -7.51 -5.09
N ARG A 79 11.48 -7.10 -5.44
CA ARG A 79 12.60 -7.05 -4.48
C ARG A 79 12.33 -6.09 -3.31
N ALA A 80 11.66 -4.96 -3.56
CA ALA A 80 11.27 -4.04 -2.50
C ALA A 80 10.24 -4.67 -1.56
N LEU A 81 9.27 -5.43 -2.09
CA LEU A 81 8.28 -6.16 -1.29
C LEU A 81 8.92 -7.26 -0.46
N GLU A 82 9.85 -8.05 -1.02
CA GLU A 82 10.58 -9.07 -0.25
C GLU A 82 11.37 -8.46 0.91
N ARG A 83 11.99 -7.28 0.71
CA ARG A 83 12.62 -6.54 1.81
C ARG A 83 11.59 -6.03 2.81
N ALA A 84 10.45 -5.51 2.34
CA ALA A 84 9.42 -4.95 3.19
C ALA A 84 8.83 -6.00 4.16
N LYS A 85 8.69 -7.26 3.72
CA LYS A 85 8.27 -8.40 4.56
C LYS A 85 9.11 -8.56 5.83
N GLN A 86 10.38 -8.19 5.77
CA GLN A 86 11.34 -8.35 6.87
C GLN A 86 11.36 -7.15 7.84
N THR A 87 10.51 -6.15 7.61
CA THR A 87 10.49 -4.91 8.41
C THR A 87 9.14 -4.75 9.13
N GLY A 88 9.16 -4.09 10.28
CA GLY A 88 7.94 -3.75 11.01
C GLY A 88 7.01 -2.85 10.20
N SER A 89 5.70 -2.95 10.43
CA SER A 89 4.72 -2.08 9.79
C SER A 89 4.86 -0.64 10.26
N ARG A 90 4.67 0.30 9.34
CA ARG A 90 4.57 1.74 9.64
C ARG A 90 3.11 2.20 9.76
N MET A 91 2.14 1.33 9.45
CA MET A 91 0.71 1.62 9.57
C MET A 91 0.22 1.65 11.02
N ALA A 92 0.92 1.02 11.96
CA ALA A 92 0.55 1.02 13.38
C ALA A 92 0.40 2.43 13.98
N ARG A 93 1.02 3.45 13.38
CA ARG A 93 0.87 4.87 13.80
C ARG A 93 -0.45 5.49 13.36
N LEU A 94 -1.12 4.94 12.34
CA LEU A 94 -2.40 5.41 11.83
C LEU A 94 -3.57 4.90 12.68
N VAL A 95 -3.45 3.67 13.22
CA VAL A 95 -4.46 2.99 14.06
C VAL A 95 -4.75 3.76 15.36
N LYS A 96 -3.76 4.44 15.95
CA LYS A 96 -3.96 5.18 17.22
C LYS A 96 -4.96 6.32 17.16
N ARG A 97 -5.30 6.85 15.98
CA ARG A 97 -6.19 8.02 15.87
C ARG A 97 -7.68 7.71 15.97
N CYS A 98 -8.09 6.44 15.87
CA CYS A 98 -9.50 6.07 15.99
C CYS A 98 -9.90 5.70 17.43
N GLN A 99 -8.95 5.48 18.35
CA GLN A 99 -9.26 5.10 19.74
C GLN A 99 -9.51 6.28 20.68
N GLU A 100 -9.34 7.52 20.20
CA GLU A 100 -9.52 8.75 21.00
C GLU A 100 -10.81 9.52 20.64
N ALA A 101 -11.66 8.99 19.75
CA ALA A 101 -12.87 9.66 19.26
C ALA A 101 -14.18 9.19 19.93
N ASP A 102 -14.14 8.22 20.85
CA ASP A 102 -15.33 7.64 21.52
C ASP A 102 -15.30 7.84 23.05
N HIS A 103 -14.87 9.02 23.52
CA HIS A 103 -15.09 9.49 24.89
C HIS A 103 -15.41 10.99 24.87
N GLU A 104 -16.66 11.32 24.53
CA GLU A 104 -17.34 12.51 25.04
C GLU A 104 -18.81 12.17 25.35
#